data_AF-F4A1H2-F1
#
_entry.id   AF-F4A1H2-F1
#
_cell.length_a   1.000
_cell.length_b   1.000
_cell.length_c   1.000
_cell.angle_alpha   90.00
_cell.angle_beta   90.00
_cell.angle_gamma   90.00
#
_symmetry.space_group_name_H-M   'P 1'
#
loop_
_entity.id
_entity.type
_entity.pdbx_description
1 polymer ?
#
loop_
_entity_poly.entity_id
_entity_poly.type
_entity_poly.pdbx_seq_one_letter_code
_entity_poly.pdbx_strand_id
1 'polypeptide(L)'
;MKKRKKFLRIGLLLLLIGYVSAMLINQQTQFNYIRSQKQQVSEQIAELKEENQRLERQIDLSNTDEYIERVAREQLGMVKDGEVRYLDDSELGK
;
A
#
# COMPACT_ATOMS: atom_id res chain seq x y z
N MET A 1 41.31 47.85 -26.58
CA MET A 1 40.47 46.66 -26.90
C MET A 1 40.44 45.54 -25.84
N LYS A 2 41.52 45.28 -25.06
CA LYS A 2 41.57 44.19 -24.07
C LYS A 2 40.56 44.30 -22.91
N LYS A 3 40.28 45.52 -22.41
CA LYS A 3 39.30 45.76 -21.33
C LYS A 3 37.86 45.41 -21.72
N ARG A 4 37.44 45.73 -22.95
CA ARG A 4 36.12 45.35 -23.51
C ARG A 4 35.92 43.84 -23.56
N LYS A 5 36.95 43.08 -23.98
CA LYS A 5 36.91 41.60 -23.99
C LYS A 5 36.81 41.01 -22.57
N LYS A 6 37.41 41.65 -21.57
CA LYS A 6 37.29 41.23 -20.16
C LYS A 6 35.88 41.45 -19.61
N PHE A 7 35.25 42.60 -19.90
CA PHE A 7 33.85 42.85 -19.54
C PHE A 7 32.87 41.88 -20.23
N LEU A 8 33.08 41.59 -21.51
CA LEU A 8 32.27 40.58 -22.23
C LEU A 8 32.39 39.18 -21.60
N ARG A 9 33.60 38.76 -21.20
CA ARG A 9 33.79 37.47 -20.52
C ARG A 9 33.10 37.42 -19.15
N ILE A 10 33.14 38.52 -18.39
CA ILE A 10 32.47 38.61 -17.09
C ILE A 10 30.95 38.57 -17.26
N GLY A 11 30.41 39.29 -18.25
CA GLY A 11 28.99 39.24 -18.58
C GLY A 11 28.52 37.84 -18.98
N LEU A 12 29.30 37.14 -19.80
CA LEU A 12 29.01 35.76 -20.19
C LEU A 12 29.03 34.80 -18.99
N LEU A 13 29.98 34.97 -18.08
CA LEU A 13 30.08 34.20 -16.84
C LEU A 13 28.86 34.44 -15.93
N LEU A 14 28.44 35.69 -15.77
CA LEU A 14 27.25 36.03 -14.97
C LEU A 14 25.97 35.45 -15.59
N LEU A 15 25.85 35.46 -16.92
CA LEU A 15 24.71 34.89 -17.62
C LEU A 15 24.66 33.36 -17.45
N LEU A 16 25.82 32.69 -17.55
CA LEU A 16 25.94 31.26 -17.29
C LEU A 16 25.54 30.91 -15.84
N ILE A 17 26.04 31.67 -14.86
CA ILE A 17 25.70 31.49 -13.45
C ILE A 17 24.20 31.69 -13.24
N GLY A 18 23.62 32.77 -13.78
CA GLY A 18 22.19 33.05 -13.68
C GLY A 18 21.32 31.94 -14.27
N TYR A 19 21.72 31.38 -15.42
CA TYR A 19 21.04 30.25 -16.04
C TYR A 19 21.08 28.99 -15.17
N VAL A 20 22.26 28.63 -14.65
CA VAL A 20 22.42 27.47 -13.76
C VAL A 20 21.63 27.67 -12.47
N SER A 21 21.66 28.86 -11.87
CA SER A 21 20.88 29.17 -10.67
C SER A 21 19.37 29.04 -10.91
N ALA A 22 18.86 29.54 -12.03
CA ALA A 22 17.46 29.38 -12.40
C ALA A 22 17.07 27.90 -12.62
N MET A 23 17.97 27.10 -13.21
CA MET A 23 17.75 25.67 -13.39
C MET A 23 17.71 24.91 -12.06
N LEU A 24 18.60 25.24 -11.12
CA LEU A 24 18.63 24.62 -9.78
C LEU A 24 17.38 24.94 -8.96
N ILE A 25 16.86 26.17 -9.04
CA ILE A 25 15.62 26.57 -8.35
C ILE A 25 14.43 25.74 -8.86
N ASN A 26 14.32 25.55 -10.18
CA ASN A 26 13.28 24.72 -10.78
C ASN A 26 13.42 23.24 -10.43
N GLN A 27 14.65 22.73 -10.25
CA GLN A 27 14.88 21.37 -9.79
C GLN A 27 14.46 21.16 -8.33
N GLN A 28 14.62 22.17 -7.46
CA GLN A 28 14.30 22.04 -6.05
C GLN A 28 12.80 21.81 -5.79
N THR A 29 11.92 22.44 -6.57
CA THR A 29 10.46 22.27 -6.43
C THR A 29 10.03 20.86 -6.83
N GLN A 30 10.56 20.35 -7.94
CA GLN A 30 10.32 18.99 -8.41
C GLN A 30 10.85 17.95 -7.42
N PHE A 31 12.02 18.19 -6.84
CA PHE A 31 12.60 17.30 -5.84
C PHE A 31 11.72 17.19 -4.58
N ASN A 32 11.21 18.32 -4.09
CA ASN A 32 10.31 18.34 -2.94
C ASN A 32 8.98 17.64 -3.25
N TYR A 33 8.42 17.85 -4.44
CA TYR A 33 7.19 17.18 -4.88
C TYR A 33 7.36 15.66 -4.97
N ILE A 34 8.43 15.19 -5.62
CA ILE A 34 8.75 13.76 -5.71
C ILE A 34 8.98 13.16 -4.33
N ARG A 35 9.63 13.89 -3.41
CA ARG A 35 9.85 13.42 -2.04
C ARG A 35 8.54 13.24 -1.27
N SER A 36 7.61 14.19 -1.40
CA SER A 36 6.29 14.11 -0.78
C SER A 36 5.48 12.92 -1.33
N GLN A 37 5.48 12.73 -2.65
CA GLN A 37 4.81 11.59 -3.26
C GLN A 37 5.40 10.26 -2.80
N LYS A 38 6.73 10.16 -2.73
CA LYS A 38 7.40 8.95 -2.25
C LYS A 38 7.00 8.62 -0.81
N GLN A 39 6.87 9.64 0.04
CA GLN A 39 6.41 9.45 1.41
C GLN A 39 4.97 8.93 1.45
N GLN A 40 4.04 9.58 0.74
CA GLN A 40 2.63 9.17 0.70
C GLN A 40 2.46 7.74 0.17
N VAL A 41 3.15 7.39 -0.90
CA VAL A 41 3.12 6.01 -1.45
C VAL A 41 3.71 5.01 -0.46
N SER A 42 4.77 5.38 0.26
CA SER A 42 5.36 4.52 1.28
C SER A 42 4.42 4.27 2.46
N GLU A 43 3.66 5.30 2.88
CA GLU A 43 2.64 5.19 3.92
C GLU A 43 1.51 4.26 3.47
N GLN A 44 1.00 4.44 2.24
CA GLN A 44 -0.02 3.55 1.66
C GLN A 44 0.44 2.09 1.57
N ILE A 45 1.71 1.85 1.21
CA ILE A 45 2.27 0.49 1.19
C ILE A 45 2.30 -0.12 2.59
N ALA A 46 2.64 0.67 3.61
CA ALA A 46 2.65 0.20 4.99
C ALA A 46 1.24 -0.18 5.47
N GLU A 47 0.25 0.68 5.22
CA GLU A 47 -1.16 0.44 5.56
C GLU A 47 -1.69 -0.82 4.86
N LEU A 48 -1.50 -0.93 3.54
CA LEU A 48 -1.95 -2.09 2.77
C LEU A 48 -1.27 -3.38 3.23
N LYS A 49 0.00 -3.32 3.64
CA LYS A 49 0.72 -4.48 4.16
C LYS A 49 0.16 -4.93 5.51
N GLU A 50 -0.15 -3.98 6.40
CA GLU A 50 -0.78 -4.27 7.68
C GLU A 50 -2.18 -4.87 7.48
N GLU A 51 -2.96 -4.30 6.57
CA GLU A 51 -4.29 -4.83 6.22
C GLU A 51 -4.19 -6.25 5.65
N ASN A 52 -3.26 -6.49 4.73
CA ASN A 52 -3.03 -7.82 4.17
C ASN A 52 -2.66 -8.83 5.26
N GLN A 53 -1.72 -8.49 6.15
CA GLN A 53 -1.39 -9.35 7.30
C GLN A 53 -2.59 -9.59 8.23
N ARG A 54 -3.47 -8.62 8.41
CA ARG A 54 -4.70 -8.79 9.19
C ARG A 54 -5.65 -9.76 8.50
N LEU A 55 -5.81 -9.65 7.19
CA LEU A 55 -6.66 -10.54 6.39
C LEU A 55 -6.08 -11.97 6.34
N GLU A 56 -4.78 -12.13 6.17
CA GLU A 56 -4.09 -13.43 6.26
C GLU A 56 -4.34 -14.10 7.61
N ARG A 57 -4.21 -13.36 8.73
CA ARG A 57 -4.55 -13.91 10.05
C ARG A 57 -6.02 -14.33 10.16
N GLN A 58 -6.95 -13.57 9.57
CA GLN A 58 -8.37 -13.95 9.57
C GLN A 58 -8.63 -15.20 8.72
N ILE A 59 -7.95 -15.32 7.58
CA ILE A 59 -7.99 -16.52 6.73
C ILE A 59 -7.43 -17.72 7.50
N ASP A 60 -6.28 -17.59 8.16
CA ASP A 60 -5.67 -18.67 8.93
C ASP A 60 -6.58 -19.13 10.07
N LEU A 61 -7.19 -18.19 10.80
CA LEU A 61 -8.20 -18.50 11.82
C LEU A 61 -9.44 -19.19 11.23
N SER A 62 -9.83 -18.82 10.00
CA SER A 62 -10.95 -19.43 9.29
C SER A 62 -10.60 -20.76 8.61
N ASN A 63 -9.32 -21.07 8.44
CA ASN A 63 -8.85 -22.33 7.87
C ASN A 63 -8.45 -23.34 8.96
N THR A 64 -8.73 -23.05 10.23
CA THR A 64 -8.61 -24.04 11.30
C THR A 64 -9.67 -25.12 11.12
N ASP A 65 -9.30 -26.37 11.44
CA ASP A 65 -10.21 -27.52 11.39
C ASP A 65 -11.52 -27.24 12.15
N GLU A 66 -11.46 -26.43 13.21
CA GLU A 66 -12.61 -26.00 14.01
C GLU A 66 -13.57 -25.08 13.25
N TYR A 67 -13.06 -24.15 12.42
CA TYR A 67 -13.91 -23.33 11.56
C TYR A 67 -14.52 -24.16 10.42
N ILE A 68 -13.72 -25.04 9.80
CA ILE A 68 -14.20 -25.95 8.75
C ILE A 68 -15.28 -26.88 9.30
N GLU A 69 -15.05 -27.47 10.47
CA GLU A 69 -16.00 -28.32 11.18
C GLU A 69 -17.28 -27.54 11.54
N ARG A 70 -17.15 -26.29 12.02
CA ARG A 70 -18.30 -25.43 12.32
C ARG A 70 -19.13 -25.12 11.07
N VAL A 71 -18.49 -24.71 9.96
CA VAL A 71 -19.21 -24.46 8.70
C VAL A 71 -19.85 -25.74 8.16
N ALA A 72 -19.16 -26.88 8.23
CA ALA A 72 -19.70 -28.17 7.82
C ALA A 72 -20.94 -28.57 8.65
N ARG A 73 -20.90 -28.36 9.97
CA ARG A 73 -22.02 -28.65 10.88
C ARG A 73 -23.19 -27.66 10.73
N GLU A 74 -22.90 -26.37 10.66
CA GLU A 74 -23.92 -25.29 10.67
C GLU A 74 -24.55 -25.05 9.29
N GLN A 75 -23.77 -25.06 8.21
CA GLN A 75 -24.25 -24.71 6.87
C GLN A 75 -24.53 -25.93 5.99
N LEU A 76 -23.77 -27.01 6.17
CA LEU A 76 -23.91 -28.22 5.34
C LEU A 76 -24.60 -29.37 6.09
N GLY A 77 -24.88 -29.21 7.38
CA GLY A 77 -25.53 -30.23 8.21
C GLY A 77 -24.71 -31.52 8.36
N MET A 78 -23.41 -31.47 8.07
CA MET A 78 -22.51 -32.60 8.11
C MET A 78 -22.18 -32.97 9.57
N VAL A 79 -22.08 -34.27 9.84
CA VAL A 79 -21.73 -34.84 11.14
C VAL A 79 -20.49 -35.72 10.99
N LYS A 80 -19.71 -35.87 12.06
CA LYS A 80 -18.48 -36.68 12.04
C LYS A 80 -18.84 -38.17 11.99
N ASP A 81 -17.95 -39.00 11.44
CA ASP A 81 -18.14 -40.46 11.43
C ASP A 81 -18.39 -40.98 12.85
N GLY A 82 -19.59 -41.54 13.08
CA GLY A 82 -20.04 -42.05 14.38
C GLY A 82 -20.99 -41.13 15.17
N GLU A 83 -21.29 -39.92 14.69
CA GLU A 83 -22.28 -39.03 15.30
C GLU A 83 -23.64 -39.11 14.59
N VAL A 84 -24.73 -39.06 15.36
CA VAL A 84 -26.11 -39.17 14.83
C VAL A 84 -26.81 -37.82 15.03
N ARG A 85 -27.35 -37.25 13.94
CA ARG A 85 -28.13 -35.99 14.00
C ARG A 85 -29.45 -36.27 14.72
N TYR A 86 -29.62 -35.72 15.93
CA TYR A 86 -30.91 -35.72 16.62
C TYR A 86 -31.82 -34.70 15.94
N LEU A 87 -32.79 -35.19 15.18
CA LEU A 87 -33.95 -34.41 14.75
C LEU A 87 -34.92 -34.36 15.93
N ASP A 88 -35.26 -33.17 16.40
CA ASP A 88 -36.33 -33.01 17.38
C ASP A 88 -37.67 -33.31 16.69
N ASP A 89 -38.55 -34.05 17.36
CA ASP A 89 -39.86 -34.51 16.84
C ASP A 89 -40.80 -33.33 16.51
N SER A 90 -40.43 -32.11 16.86
CA SER A 90 -41.11 -30.87 16.51
C SER A 90 -41.04 -30.51 15.01
N GLU A 91 -40.10 -31.10 14.25
CA GLU A 91 -39.94 -30.89 12.79
C GLU A 91 -40.61 -31.98 11.92
N LEU A 92 -41.14 -33.05 12.54
CA LEU A 92 -41.80 -34.18 11.83
C LEU A 92 -43.32 -34.00 11.66
N GLY A 93 -43.83 -32.80 11.92
CA GLY A 93 -45.25 -32.49 11.87
C GLY A 93 -45.55 -31.12 11.28
N LYS A 94 -45.41 -30.98 9.96
CA LYS A 94 -46.34 -30.28 9.05
C LYS A 94 -45.96 -30.47 7.59
#